data_AF-A0A5B7DPV9-F1
#
_entry.id   AF-A0A5B7DPV9-F1
#
_cell.length_a   1.000
_cell.length_b   1.000
_cell.length_c   1.000
_cell.angle_alpha   90.00
_cell.angle_beta   90.00
_cell.angle_gamma   90.00
#
_symmetry.space_group_name_H-M   'P 1'
#
loop_
_entity.id
_entity.type
_entity.pdbx_description
1 polymer ?
#
loop_
_entity_poly.entity_id
_entity_poly.type
_entity_poly.pdbx_seq_one_letter_code
_entity_poly.pdbx_strand_id
1 'polypeptide(L)' 'MRSRSSQNPRTWSREDVHRWLHHVSEAHQLPRVFPERFLMNGKALCLMTLDMFVQRVPLGGKLLYKDFQLRLCNAMYA' A
#
# COMPACT_ATOMS: atom_id res chain seq x y z
N MET A 1 9.39 8.11 15.32
CA MET A 1 7.91 8.08 15.49
C MET A 1 7.32 7.27 14.35
N ARG A 2 6.94 5.99 14.55
CA ARG A 2 6.32 5.19 13.47
C ARG A 2 4.91 5.74 13.24
N SER A 3 4.62 6.33 12.08
CA SER A 3 3.24 6.72 11.75
C SER A 3 2.41 5.46 11.67
N ARG A 4 1.59 5.20 12.69
CA ARG A 4 0.65 4.08 12.72
C ARG A 4 -0.48 4.38 11.72
N SER A 5 -0.27 4.09 10.44
CA SER A 5 -1.41 3.69 9.59
C SER A 5 -2.16 2.58 10.34
N SER A 6 -3.50 2.59 10.33
CA SER A 6 -4.29 1.60 11.08
C SER A 6 -3.77 0.17 10.82
N GLN A 7 -3.80 -0.70 11.83
CA GLN A 7 -3.27 -2.06 11.67
C GLN A 7 -4.02 -2.88 10.62
N ASN A 8 -5.30 -2.56 10.36
CA ASN A 8 -6.13 -3.29 9.43
C ASN A 8 -6.29 -2.52 8.12
N PRO A 9 -5.66 -2.96 7.01
CA PRO A 9 -5.71 -2.24 5.76
C PRO A 9 -7.12 -2.01 5.21
N ARG A 10 -8.11 -2.84 5.60
CA ARG A 10 -9.52 -2.66 5.17
C ARG A 10 -10.18 -1.39 5.73
N THR A 11 -9.60 -0.77 6.76
CA THR A 11 -10.11 0.48 7.36
C THR A 11 -9.37 1.72 6.89
N TRP A 12 -8.37 1.57 6.01
CA TRP A 12 -7.60 2.71 5.51
C TRP A 12 -8.47 3.66 4.69
N SER A 13 -8.41 4.94 5.03
CA SER A 13 -8.82 6.03 4.17
C SER A 13 -7.89 6.17 2.96
N ARG A 14 -8.21 7.08 2.03
CA ARG A 14 -7.31 7.41 0.92
C ARG A 14 -5.99 8.01 1.42
N GLU A 15 -6.06 8.89 2.40
CA GLU A 15 -4.88 9.50 3.03
C GLU A 15 -4.03 8.45 3.77
N ASP A 16 -4.63 7.40 4.33
CA ASP A 16 -3.88 6.25 4.89
C ASP A 16 -3.11 5.49 3.80
N VAL A 17 -3.74 5.24 2.64
CA VAL A 17 -3.06 4.63 1.48
C VAL A 17 -1.89 5.50 1.02
N HIS A 18 -2.07 6.83 0.95
CA HIS A 18 -0.99 7.75 0.59
C HIS A 18 0.17 7.70 1.59
N ARG A 19 -0.13 7.71 2.89
CA ARG A 19 0.89 7.59 3.96
C ARG A 19 1.63 6.26 3.88
N TRP A 20 0.91 5.17 3.61
CA TRP A 20 1.49 3.85 3.42
C TRP A 20 2.44 3.81 2.21
N LEU A 21 2.01 4.31 1.05
CA LEU A 21 2.86 4.41 -0.15
C LEU A 21 4.14 5.18 0.12
N HIS A 22 4.04 6.34 0.77
CA HIS A 22 5.20 7.14 1.13
C HIS A 22 6.14 6.36 2.07
N HIS A 23 5.59 5.77 3.13
CA HIS A 23 6.40 5.06 4.12
C HIS A 23 7.15 3.86 3.53
N VAL A 24 6.47 3.01 2.74
CA VAL A 24 7.09 1.83 2.12
C VAL A 24 8.10 2.24 1.06
N SER A 25 7.80 3.30 0.29
CA SER A 25 8.73 3.79 -0.74
C SER A 25 10.03 4.30 -0.11
N GLU A 26 9.94 5.12 0.95
CA GLU A 26 11.11 5.62 1.67
C GLU A 26 11.91 4.50 2.34
N ALA A 27 11.22 3.56 3.01
CA ALA A 27 11.86 2.45 3.73
C ALA A 27 12.65 1.52 2.81
N HIS A 28 12.22 1.37 1.55
CA HIS A 28 12.85 0.49 0.55
C HIS A 28 13.58 1.25 -0.56
N GLN A 29 13.76 2.57 -0.41
CA GLN A 29 14.42 3.44 -1.39
C GLN A 29 13.86 3.25 -2.81
N LEU A 30 12.53 3.09 -2.92
CA LEU A 30 11.88 3.00 -4.22
C LEU A 30 11.93 4.35 -4.95
N PRO A 31 11.95 4.33 -6.30
CA PRO A 31 11.69 5.54 -7.08
C PRO A 31 10.37 6.18 -6.66
N ARG A 32 10.26 7.50 -6.83
CA ARG A 32 9.08 8.28 -6.42
C ARG A 32 7.79 7.62 -6.91
N VAL A 33 6.98 7.15 -5.97
CA VAL A 33 5.63 6.63 -6.23
C VAL A 33 4.63 7.77 -6.11
N PHE A 34 3.89 8.03 -7.18
CA PHE A 34 2.88 9.09 -7.25
C PHE A 34 1.57 8.63 -6.59
N PRO A 35 1.12 9.24 -5.48
CA PRO A 35 -0.11 8.85 -4.79
C PRO A 35 -1.37 8.97 -5.65
N GLU A 36 -1.34 9.83 -6.67
CA GLU A 36 -2.42 10.01 -7.65
C GLU A 36 -2.66 8.74 -8.48
N ARG A 37 -1.68 7.82 -8.51
CA ARG A 37 -1.87 6.49 -9.08
C ARG A 37 -2.64 5.56 -8.15
N PHE A 38 -3.02 5.97 -6.95
CA PHE A 38 -3.77 5.16 -5.98
C PHE A 38 -4.83 6.01 -5.27
N LEU A 39 -5.64 6.76 -6.03
CA LEU A 39 -6.77 7.57 -5.52
C LEU A 39 -7.93 6.69 -5.02
N MET A 40 -7.68 5.89 -3.99
CA MET A 40 -8.61 4.91 -3.47
C MET A 40 -8.35 4.63 -1.98
N ASN A 41 -9.33 4.04 -1.31
CA ASN A 41 -9.22 3.60 0.08
C ASN A 41 -8.69 2.16 0.17
N GLY A 42 -8.50 1.67 1.39
CA GLY A 42 -8.00 0.32 1.63
C GLY A 42 -8.89 -0.81 1.12
N LYS A 43 -10.22 -0.62 1.13
CA LYS A 43 -11.16 -1.63 0.58
C LYS A 43 -10.97 -1.82 -0.93
N ALA A 44 -10.82 -0.72 -1.66
CA ALA A 44 -10.52 -0.77 -3.09
C ALA A 44 -9.12 -1.34 -3.34
N LEU A 45 -8.15 -1.01 -2.49
CA LEU A 45 -6.79 -1.55 -2.57
C LEU A 45 -6.75 -3.08 -2.36
N CYS A 46 -7.64 -3.64 -1.52
CA CYS A 46 -7.82 -5.09 -1.35
C CYS A 46 -8.25 -5.81 -2.63
N LEU A 47 -8.90 -5.12 -3.57
CA LEU A 47 -9.37 -5.71 -4.83
C LEU A 47 -8.31 -5.65 -5.93
N MET A 48 -7.18 -4.98 -5.70
CA MET A 48 -6.13 -4.84 -6.69
C MET A 48 -5.29 -6.12 -6.80
N THR A 49 -5.09 -6.57 -8.04
CA THR A 49 -4.16 -7.67 -8.35
C THR A 49 -2.72 -7.19 -8.40
N LEU A 50 -1.76 -8.13 -8.35
CA LEU A 50 -0.35 -7.84 -8.54
C LEU A 50 -0.09 -7.07 -9.84
N ASP A 51 -0.71 -7.47 -10.95
CA ASP A 51 -0.51 -6.83 -12.26
C ASP A 51 -0.97 -5.37 -12.24
N MET A 52 -2.09 -5.07 -11.57
CA MET A 52 -2.56 -3.69 -11.41
C MET A 52 -1.58 -2.82 -10.62
N PHE A 53 -0.89 -3.40 -9.63
CA PHE A 53 0.20 -2.71 -8.90
C PHE A 53 1.41 -2.46 -9.81
N VAL A 54 1.85 -3.47 -10.55
CA VAL A 54 3.00 -3.37 -11.47
C VAL A 54 2.73 -2.39 -12.61
N GLN A 55 1.51 -2.37 -13.16
CA GLN A 55 1.13 -1.41 -14.19
C GLN A 55 1.20 0.04 -13.67
N ARG A 56 0.79 0.28 -12.41
CA ARG A 56 0.86 1.61 -11.80
C ARG A 56 2.29 1.99 -11.41
N VAL A 57 3.08 1.04 -10.92
CA VAL A 57 4.45 1.21 -10.44
C VAL A 57 5.34 0.11 -11.02
N PRO A 58 5.90 0.28 -12.24
CA PRO A 58 6.71 -0.75 -12.89
C PRO A 58 7.95 -1.13 -12.06
N LEU A 59 8.58 -0.13 -11.44
CA LEU A 59 9.73 -0.28 -10.55
C LEU A 59 9.27 -0.20 -9.09
N GLY A 60 8.70 -1.28 -8.56
CA GLY A 60 8.33 -1.40 -7.13
C GLY A 60 6.93 -1.93 -6.85
N GLY A 61 6.06 -2.07 -7.85
CA GLY A 61 4.67 -2.54 -7.68
C GLY A 61 4.58 -3.91 -7.00
N LYS A 62 5.49 -4.83 -7.32
CA LYS A 62 5.56 -6.15 -6.65
C LYS A 62 5.91 -6.05 -5.16
N LEU A 63 6.77 -5.09 -4.78
CA LEU A 63 7.13 -4.85 -3.38
C LEU A 63 5.93 -4.28 -2.62
N LEU A 64 5.28 -3.26 -3.18
CA LEU A 64 4.07 -2.64 -2.62
C LEU A 64 2.95 -3.67 -2.42
N TYR A 65 2.68 -4.50 -3.44
CA TYR A 65 1.67 -5.55 -3.35
C TYR A 65 1.98 -6.52 -2.19
N LYS A 66 3.23 -7.00 -2.09
CA LYS A 66 3.64 -7.92 -1.03
C LYS A 66 3.52 -7.32 0.37
N ASP A 67 3.98 -6.08 0.57
CA ASP A 67 3.87 -5.39 1.86
C ASP A 67 2.39 -5.23 2.27
N PHE A 68 1.53 -4.83 1.32
CA PHE A 68 0.10 -4.71 1.56
C PHE A 68 -0.55 -6.05 1.95
N GLN A 69 -0.26 -7.13 1.20
CA GLN A 69 -0.80 -8.47 1.49
C GLN A 69 -0.34 -8.98 2.87
N LEU A 70 0.92 -8.75 3.25
CA LEU A 70 1.41 -9.11 4.58
C LEU A 70 0.64 -8.39 5.69
N ARG A 71 0.38 -7.08 5.53
CA ARG A 71 -0.42 -6.31 6.50
C ARG A 71 -1.87 -6.82 6.55
N LEU A 72 -2.45 -7.15 5.41
CA LEU A 72 -3.82 -7.65 5.32
C LEU A 72 -3.95 -9.02 6.00
N CYS A 73 -3.05 -9.95 5.70
CA CYS A 73 -2.98 -11.26 6.35
C CYS A 73 -2.82 -11.11 7.86
N ASN A 74 -1.86 -10.30 8.31
CA ASN A 74 -1.64 -10.06 9.74
C ASN A 74 -2.90 -9.52 10.42
N ALA A 75 -3.69 -8.68 9.76
CA ALA A 75 -4.94 -8.15 10.30
C ALA A 75 -6.13 -9.12 10.24
N MET A 76 -6.02 -10.25 9.52
CA MET A 76 -7.03 -11.31 9.53
C MET A 76 -6.77 -12.35 10.62
N TYR A 77 -5.51 -12.50 11.03
CA TYR A 77 -5.07 -13.45 12.07
C TYR A 77 -4.73 -12.78 13.41
N ALA A 78 -5.01 -11.48 13.55
CA ALA A 78 -4.84 -10.70 14.78
C ALA A 78 -6.14 -10.56 15.57
#